data_AF-A0A8J6R868-F1
#
_entry.id   AF-A0A8J6R868-F1
#
_cell.length_a   1.000
_cell.length_b   1.000
_cell.length_c   1.000
_cell.angle_alpha   90.00
_cell.angle_beta   90.00
_cell.angle_gamma   90.00
#
_symmetry.space_group_name_H-M   'P 1'
#
loop_
_entity.id
_entity.type
_entity.pdbx_description
1 polymer ?
#
loop_
_entity_poly.entity_id
_entity_poly.type
_entity_poly.pdbx_seq_one_letter_code
_entity_poly.pdbx_strand_id
1 'polypeptide(L)' 'MVKRRALAASVGSEACNHTFRASGITNFLRNDGSRNDFQKIAAHEDIRTIALYDRRADKISLNEIERIRL' A
#
# COMPACT_ATOMS: atom_id res chain seq x y z
N MET A 1 -16.50 -7.90 13.12
CA MET A 1 -15.29 -8.71 13.42
C MET A 1 -14.00 -7.90 13.38
N VAL A 2 -13.67 -7.16 12.31
CA VAL A 2 -12.43 -6.36 12.22
C VAL A 2 -12.37 -5.21 13.22
N LYS A 3 -13.40 -4.34 13.26
CA LYS A 3 -13.44 -3.16 14.16
C LYS A 3 -13.17 -3.50 15.65
N ARG A 4 -13.80 -4.57 16.17
CA ARG A 4 -13.58 -5.03 17.56
C ARG A 4 -12.13 -5.45 17.82
N ARG A 5 -11.50 -6.14 16.86
CA ARG A 5 -10.10 -6.56 16.98
C ARG A 5 -9.13 -5.39 16.86
N ALA A 6 -9.43 -4.45 15.97
CA ALA A 6 -8.65 -3.21 15.85
C ALA A 6 -8.66 -2.41 17.16
N LEU A 7 -9.83 -2.28 17.80
CA LEU A 7 -9.96 -1.66 19.11
C LEU A 7 -9.14 -2.39 20.19
N ALA A 8 -9.25 -3.73 20.25
CA ALA A 8 -8.49 -4.54 21.21
C ALA A 8 -6.97 -4.46 20.99
N ALA A 9 -6.52 -4.21 19.76
CA ALA A 9 -5.12 -4.02 19.39
C ALA A 9 -4.67 -2.55 19.45
N SER A 10 -5.50 -1.64 20.00
CA SER A 10 -5.20 -0.20 20.10
C SER A 10 -4.84 0.47 18.77
N VAL A 11 -5.42 0.00 17.66
CA VAL A 11 -5.28 0.65 16.35
C VAL A 11 -6.13 1.92 16.35
N GLY A 12 -5.47 3.08 16.34
CA GLY A 12 -6.11 4.40 16.41
C GLY A 12 -6.80 4.86 15.13
N SER A 13 -6.60 4.16 14.01
CA SER A 13 -7.26 4.47 12.74
C SER A 13 -8.50 3.60 12.51
N GLU A 14 -9.45 4.11 11.71
CA GLU A 14 -10.59 3.31 11.30
C GLU A 14 -10.14 2.12 10.44
N ALA A 15 -10.47 0.90 10.91
CA ALA A 15 -10.13 -0.34 10.24
C ALA A 15 -11.37 -1.14 9.83
N CYS A 16 -11.42 -1.54 8.57
CA CYS A 16 -12.42 -2.46 8.04
C CYS A 16 -11.78 -3.47 7.08
N ASN A 17 -12.61 -4.32 6.47
CA ASN A 17 -12.15 -5.31 5.50
C ASN A 17 -11.41 -4.63 4.32
N HIS A 18 -11.86 -3.45 3.91
CA HIS A 18 -11.23 -2.70 2.83
C HIS A 18 -9.85 -2.16 3.23
N THR A 19 -9.69 -1.70 4.48
CA THR A 19 -8.39 -1.32 5.04
C THR A 19 -7.39 -2.46 4.92
N PHE A 20 -7.79 -3.68 5.30
CA PHE A 20 -6.90 -4.86 5.21
C PHE A 20 -6.52 -5.21 3.78
N ARG A 21 -7.47 -5.11 2.84
CA ARG A 21 -7.18 -5.31 1.42
C ARG A 21 -6.14 -4.30 0.92
N ALA A 22 -6.33 -3.01 1.23
CA ALA A 22 -5.38 -1.96 0.88
C ALA A 22 -4.00 -2.19 1.53
N SER A 23 -3.95 -2.52 2.82
CA SER A 23 -2.71 -2.84 3.53
C SER A 23 -1.98 -4.04 2.92
N GLY A 24 -2.71 -5.07 2.48
CA GLY A 24 -2.16 -6.21 1.77
C GLY A 24 -1.50 -5.82 0.45
N ILE A 25 -2.18 -5.01 -0.38
CA ILE A 25 -1.62 -4.47 -1.63
C ILE A 25 -0.32 -3.70 -1.34
N THR A 26 -0.36 -2.75 -0.40
CA THR A 26 0.80 -1.91 -0.07
C THR A 26 1.97 -2.75 0.46
N ASN A 27 1.73 -3.70 1.36
CA ASN A 27 2.80 -4.53 1.91
C ASN A 27 3.42 -5.44 0.86
N PHE A 28 2.61 -6.01 -0.04
CA PHE A 28 3.14 -6.81 -1.14
C PHE A 28 4.06 -5.99 -2.05
N LEU A 29 3.61 -4.81 -2.48
CA LEU A 29 4.40 -3.93 -3.35
C LEU A 29 5.67 -3.42 -2.68
N ARG A 30 5.65 -3.18 -1.36
CA ARG A 30 6.82 -2.76 -0.58
C ARG A 30 7.86 -3.87 -0.40
N ASN A 31 7.48 -5.14 -0.54
CA ASN A 31 8.37 -6.30 -0.47
C ASN A 31 8.71 -6.83 -1.87
N ASP A 32 8.99 -5.91 -2.80
CA ASP A 32 9.39 -6.18 -4.19
C ASP A 32 8.39 -7.00 -5.03
N GLY A 33 7.14 -7.07 -4.57
CA GLY A 33 6.06 -7.66 -5.33
C GLY A 33 5.76 -6.91 -6.63
N SER A 34 5.54 -7.66 -7.70
CA SER A 34 5.18 -7.10 -9.02
C SER A 34 3.75 -6.57 -9.03
N ARG A 35 3.53 -5.41 -9.67
CA ARG A 35 2.18 -4.87 -9.88
C ARG A 35 1.29 -5.85 -10.67
N ASN A 36 1.86 -6.57 -11.65
CA ASN A 36 1.11 -7.53 -12.48
C ASN A 36 0.65 -8.75 -11.68
N ASP A 37 1.50 -9.26 -10.80
CA ASP A 37 1.14 -10.41 -9.96
C ASP A 37 0.04 -10.04 -8.98
N PHE A 38 0.14 -8.85 -8.39
CA PHE A 38 -0.91 -8.41 -7.48
C PHE A 38 -2.20 -7.99 -8.18
N GLN A 39 -2.15 -7.51 -9.43
CA GLN A 39 -3.36 -7.25 -10.22
C GLN A 39 -4.22 -8.52 -10.31
N LYS A 40 -3.60 -9.67 -10.57
CA LYS A 40 -4.29 -10.97 -10.62
C LYS A 40 -4.86 -11.35 -9.26
N ILE A 41 -4.08 -11.21 -8.19
CA ILE A 41 -4.51 -11.52 -6.81
C ILE A 41 -5.67 -10.62 -6.37
N ALA A 42 -5.62 -9.35 -6.74
CA ALA A 42 -6.66 -8.38 -6.43
C ALA A 42 -7.89 -8.49 -7.37
N ALA A 43 -7.83 -9.29 -8.45
CA ALA A 43 -8.86 -9.32 -9.48
C ALA A 43 -9.21 -7.92 -10.02
N HIS A 44 -8.20 -7.09 -10.27
CA HIS A 44 -8.37 -5.79 -10.91
C HIS A 44 -8.28 -5.94 -12.42
N GLU A 45 -9.27 -5.40 -13.13
CA GLU A 45 -9.29 -5.37 -14.60
C GLU A 45 -8.11 -4.56 -15.16
N ASP A 46 -7.75 -3.47 -14.49
CA ASP A 46 -6.73 -2.53 -14.94
C ASP A 46 -5.57 -2.41 -13.93
N ILE A 47 -4.35 -2.51 -14.45
CA ILE A 47 -3.11 -2.33 -13.70
C ILE A 47 -2.99 -0.92 -13.09
N ARG A 48 -3.62 0.09 -13.71
CA ARG A 48 -3.67 1.47 -13.21
C ARG A 48 -4.33 1.56 -11.85
N THR A 49 -5.31 0.70 -11.55
CA THR A 49 -5.93 0.63 -10.23
C THR A 49 -4.91 0.19 -9.17
N ILE A 50 -3.99 -0.74 -9.48
CA ILE A 50 -2.89 -1.11 -8.58
C ILE A 50 -1.87 0.02 -8.43
N ALA A 51 -1.59 0.77 -9.51
CA ALA A 51 -0.63 1.87 -9.48
C ALA A 51 -1.00 2.97 -8.45
N LEU A 52 -2.29 3.24 -8.23
CA LEU A 52 -2.77 4.18 -7.20
C LEU A 52 -2.36 3.79 -5.77
N TYR A 53 -2.12 2.50 -5.53
CA TYR A 53 -1.73 1.97 -4.22
C TYR A 53 -0.21 1.80 -4.07
N ASP A 54 0.56 2.01 -5.14
CA ASP A 54 2.01 1.90 -5.10
C ASP A 54 2.63 3.19 -4.54
N ARG A 55 2.79 3.21 -3.23
CA ARG A 55 3.38 4.34 -2.48
C ARG A 55 4.90 4.19 -2.31
N ARG A 56 5.59 3.37 -3.12
CA ARG A 56 7.06 3.27 -3.08
C ARG A 56 7.73 4.60 -3.42
N ALA A 57 7.14 5.38 -4.31
CA ALA A 57 7.60 6.72 -4.70
C ALA A 57 7.37 7.79 -3.61
N ASP A 58 6.45 7.57 -2.67
CA ASP A 58 6.22 8.52 -1.55
C ASP A 58 7.41 8.60 -0.59
N LYS A 59 8.27 7.57 -0.60
CA LYS A 59 9.59 7.68 0.00
C LYS A 59 10.49 8.46 -0.96
N ILE A 60 10.27 9.76 -1.06
CA ILE A 60 11.30 10.65 -1.63
C ILE A 60 12.54 10.47 -0.75
N SER A 61 13.58 9.92 -1.35
CA SER A 61 14.86 9.77 -0.67
C SER A 61 15.45 11.17 -0.44
N LEU A 62 16.06 11.43 0.72
CA LEU A 62 16.81 12.67 0.97
C LEU A 62 17.80 12.96 -0.19
N ASN A 63 18.33 11.88 -0.77
CA ASN A 63 19.25 11.88 -1.90
C ASN A 63 18.63 12.43 -3.21
N GLU A 64 17.32 12.23 -3.44
CA GLU A 64 16.64 12.83 -4.61
C GLU A 64 16.49 14.35 -4.45
N ILE A 65 16.25 14.83 -3.22
CA ILE A 65 16.19 16.26 -2.90
C ILE A 65 17.58 16.90 -3.01
N GLU A 66 18.63 16.20 -2.58
CA GLU A 66 20.02 16.67 -2.66
C GLU A 66 20.54 16.77 -4.10
N ARG A 67 20.03 15.97 -5.05
CA ARG A 67 20.37 16.07 -6.49
C ARG A 67 19.89 17.37 -7.16
N ILE A 68 18.85 18.00 -6.64
CA ILE A 68 18.30 19.26 -7.19
C ILE A 68 19.15 20.47 -6.77
N ARG A 69 20.01 20.32 -5.76
CA ARG A 69 20.81 21.41 -5.17
C ARG A 69 22.16 21.67 -5.84
N LEU A 70 22.43 21.12 -7.03
CA LEU A 70 23.64 21.39 -7.81
C LEU A 70 23.31 22.17 -9.09
#